data_AF-B8KVC1-F1
#
_entry.id   AF-B8KVC1-F1
#
_cell.length_a   1.000
_cell.length_b   1.000
_cell.length_c   1.000
_cell.angle_alpha   90.00
_cell.angle_beta   90.00
_cell.angle_gamma   90.00
#
_symmetry.space_group_name_H-M   'P 1'
#
loop_
_entity.id
_entity.type
_entity.pdbx_description
1 polymer ?
#
loop_
_entity_poly.entity_id
_entity_poly.type
_entity_poly.pdbx_seq_one_letter_code
_entity_poly.pdbx_strand_id
1 'polypeptide(L)'
;MWPSAPAFSDFEAGPERKHAFISYIQPLVDQTNAEILEDRRRLVDIYEHKDDLGLMERHFLSGLVDYYDLADFDETNDTHWQTLLQRVDQIPPSLAIAQAAKESGWGTSRFAREGNNYFGQWCFEPGCGLVPRDRKSGKAHEVADFSSPAESVEAYIANLNRHPAYETLRTIRASASTRGTPATGSALAAGLERYSSRGEQYVREIQAMIRNNDLERFDQDDNR
;
A
#
# COMPACT_ATOMS: atom_id res chain seq x y z
N MET A 1 18.36 -3.47 -8.56
CA MET A 1 18.50 -3.54 -7.09
C MET A 1 18.39 -2.11 -6.57
N TRP A 2 17.36 -1.82 -5.77
CA TRP A 2 17.17 -0.49 -5.20
C TRP A 2 18.32 -0.17 -4.23
N PRO A 3 18.77 1.10 -4.17
CA PRO A 3 19.76 1.51 -3.19
C PRO A 3 19.20 1.31 -1.78
N SER A 4 20.08 0.99 -0.83
CA SER A 4 19.70 0.94 0.59
C SER A 4 19.19 2.29 1.08
N ALA A 5 18.30 2.27 2.07
CA ALA A 5 17.78 3.49 2.67
C ALA A 5 18.90 4.33 3.30
N PRO A 6 18.87 5.65 3.13
CA PRO A 6 19.80 6.53 3.83
C PRO A 6 19.52 6.49 5.34
N ALA A 7 20.54 6.76 6.14
CA ALA A 7 20.37 6.93 7.58
C ALA A 7 19.59 8.24 7.85
N PHE A 8 18.26 8.16 7.92
CA PHE A 8 17.40 9.33 8.11
C PHE A 8 17.69 10.11 9.41
N SER A 9 18.33 9.46 10.39
CA SER A 9 18.83 10.09 11.62
C SER A 9 19.92 11.13 11.38
N ASP A 10 20.64 11.03 10.27
CA ASP A 10 21.78 11.89 9.95
C ASP A 10 21.32 13.24 9.38
N PHE A 11 20.04 13.35 9.00
CA PHE A 11 19.40 14.61 8.62
C PHE A 11 18.74 15.28 9.83
N GLU A 12 18.82 16.60 9.89
CA GLU A 12 18.17 17.38 10.94
C GLU A 12 16.65 17.16 10.96
N ALA A 13 16.09 17.13 12.17
CA ALA A 13 14.65 16.95 12.33
C ALA A 13 13.89 18.14 11.73
N GLY A 14 12.94 17.88 10.84
CA GLY A 14 12.17 18.92 10.17
C GLY A 14 12.26 18.80 8.65
N PRO A 15 12.37 19.92 7.91
CA PRO A 15 12.30 19.91 6.45
C PRO A 15 13.32 18.99 5.77
N GLU A 16 14.57 18.97 6.23
CA GLU A 16 15.64 18.19 5.60
C GLU A 16 15.38 16.69 5.65
N ARG A 17 15.09 16.15 6.85
CA ARG A 17 14.73 14.73 7.00
C ARG A 17 13.48 14.36 6.24
N LYS A 18 12.45 15.23 6.27
CA LYS A 18 11.20 14.99 5.53
C LYS A 18 11.46 14.90 4.03
N HIS A 19 12.27 15.80 3.49
CA HIS A 19 12.64 15.77 2.08
C HIS A 19 13.39 14.48 1.72
N ALA A 20 14.44 14.15 2.47
CA ALA A 20 15.20 12.91 2.27
C ALA A 20 14.30 11.66 2.33
N PHE A 21 13.38 11.61 3.29
CA PHE A 21 12.42 10.52 3.45
C PHE A 21 11.47 10.41 2.26
N ILE A 22 10.84 11.51 1.87
CA ILE A 22 9.90 11.54 0.75
C ILE A 22 10.60 11.15 -0.55
N SER A 23 11.78 11.72 -0.83
CA SER A 23 12.57 11.42 -2.03
C SER A 23 13.02 9.95 -2.10
N TYR A 24 13.08 9.25 -0.97
CA TYR A 24 13.39 7.83 -0.93
C TYR A 24 12.16 6.93 -1.09
N ILE A 25 11.06 7.24 -0.39
CA ILE A 25 9.86 6.41 -0.38
C ILE A 25 9.02 6.57 -1.64
N GLN A 26 8.87 7.80 -2.14
CA GLN A 26 8.04 8.09 -3.31
C GLN A 26 8.37 7.19 -4.52
N PRO A 27 9.63 7.10 -5.00
CA PRO A 27 9.91 6.31 -6.20
C PRO A 27 9.68 4.79 -6.01
N LEU A 28 9.72 4.28 -4.77
CA LEU A 28 9.35 2.89 -4.47
C LEU A 28 7.84 2.68 -4.66
N VAL A 29 7.03 3.62 -4.15
CA VAL A 29 5.57 3.59 -4.31
C VAL A 29 5.18 3.73 -5.77
N ASP A 30 5.82 4.66 -6.49
CA ASP A 30 5.56 4.90 -7.91
C ASP A 30 5.87 3.65 -8.75
N GLN A 31 6.98 2.95 -8.47
CA GLN A 31 7.28 1.70 -9.16
C GLN A 31 6.23 0.62 -8.88
N THR A 32 5.89 0.36 -7.61
CA THR A 32 4.88 -0.66 -7.27
C THR A 32 3.51 -0.33 -7.89
N ASN A 33 3.13 0.96 -7.92
CA ASN A 33 1.91 1.39 -8.59
C ASN A 33 1.97 1.16 -10.10
N ALA A 34 3.10 1.44 -10.75
CA ALA A 34 3.27 1.23 -12.19
C ALA A 34 3.08 -0.25 -12.58
N GLU A 35 3.63 -1.17 -11.78
CA GLU A 35 3.46 -2.62 -11.96
C GLU A 35 1.98 -3.03 -11.79
N ILE A 36 1.31 -2.55 -10.75
CA ILE A 36 -0.13 -2.79 -10.53
C ILE A 36 -0.98 -2.23 -11.68
N LEU A 37 -0.63 -1.06 -12.22
CA LEU A 37 -1.35 -0.46 -13.35
C LEU A 37 -1.10 -1.20 -14.67
N GLU A 38 0.05 -1.85 -14.85
CA GLU A 38 0.28 -2.76 -15.97
C GLU A 38 -0.61 -4.00 -15.87
N ASP A 39 -0.65 -4.63 -14.70
CA ASP A 39 -1.55 -5.76 -14.43
C ASP A 39 -3.02 -5.35 -14.62
N ARG A 40 -3.40 -4.18 -14.12
CA ARG A 40 -4.75 -3.63 -14.28
C ARG A 40 -5.11 -3.44 -15.75
N ARG A 41 -4.23 -2.86 -16.56
CA ARG A 41 -4.49 -2.64 -18.00
C ARG A 41 -4.72 -3.97 -18.71
N ARG A 42 -3.88 -4.97 -18.44
CA ARG A 42 -4.05 -6.32 -18.98
C ARG A 42 -5.34 -6.99 -18.50
N LEU A 43 -5.69 -6.82 -17.22
CA LEU A 43 -6.91 -7.37 -16.65
C LEU A 43 -8.17 -6.74 -17.26
N VAL A 44 -8.16 -5.43 -17.52
CA VAL A 44 -9.27 -4.73 -18.19
C VAL A 44 -9.46 -5.26 -19.60
N ASP A 45 -8.38 -5.41 -20.37
CA ASP A 45 -8.43 -6.00 -21.73
C ASP A 45 -9.04 -7.42 -21.68
N ILE A 46 -8.52 -8.29 -20.81
CA ILE A 46 -9.06 -9.65 -20.58
C ILE A 46 -10.55 -9.63 -20.21
N TYR A 47 -11.00 -8.66 -19.42
CA TYR A 47 -12.39 -8.54 -19.03
C TYR A 47 -13.32 -8.20 -20.22
N GLU A 48 -12.84 -7.44 -21.20
CA GLU A 48 -13.62 -7.06 -22.40
C GLU A 48 -13.92 -8.26 -23.31
N HIS A 49 -13.09 -9.30 -23.26
CA HIS A 49 -13.25 -10.53 -24.07
C HIS A 49 -13.24 -11.81 -23.22
N LYS A 50 -13.70 -11.71 -21.97
CA LYS A 50 -13.73 -12.79 -20.96
C LYS A 50 -14.40 -14.10 -21.36
N ASP A 51 -15.20 -14.10 -22.43
CA ASP A 51 -15.89 -15.28 -22.94
C ASP A 51 -15.00 -16.16 -23.86
N ASP A 52 -13.82 -15.68 -24.28
CA ASP A 52 -12.91 -16.39 -25.20
C ASP A 52 -11.43 -16.34 -24.76
N LEU A 53 -11.17 -16.65 -23.48
CA LEU A 53 -9.81 -16.55 -22.93
C LEU A 53 -8.85 -17.65 -23.41
N GLY A 54 -7.65 -17.26 -23.82
CA GLY A 54 -6.54 -18.17 -24.08
C GLY A 54 -5.89 -18.72 -22.80
N LEU A 55 -5.04 -19.74 -22.95
CA LEU A 55 -4.35 -20.38 -21.82
C LEU A 55 -3.47 -19.39 -21.02
N MET A 56 -2.80 -18.46 -21.69
CA MET A 56 -1.92 -17.47 -21.04
C MET A 56 -2.72 -16.40 -20.28
N GLU A 57 -3.92 -16.06 -20.75
CA GLU A 57 -4.81 -15.12 -20.07
C GLU A 57 -5.42 -15.77 -18.82
N ARG A 58 -5.86 -17.03 -18.91
CA ARG A 58 -6.32 -17.78 -17.73
C ARG A 58 -5.22 -17.96 -16.69
N HIS A 59 -3.99 -18.24 -17.10
CA HIS A 59 -2.87 -18.34 -16.16
C HIS A 59 -2.59 -17.00 -15.46
N PHE A 60 -2.61 -15.90 -16.21
CA PHE A 60 -2.46 -14.57 -15.63
C PHE A 60 -3.61 -14.21 -14.68
N LEU A 61 -4.85 -14.46 -15.09
CA LEU A 61 -6.05 -14.25 -14.28
C LEU A 61 -5.99 -15.06 -12.98
N SER A 62 -5.66 -16.36 -13.07
CA SER A 62 -5.50 -17.24 -11.90
C SER A 62 -4.44 -16.69 -10.95
N GLY A 63 -3.30 -16.21 -11.47
CA GLY A 63 -2.26 -15.60 -10.66
C GLY A 63 -2.73 -14.36 -9.89
N LEU A 64 -3.51 -13.48 -10.54
CA LEU A 64 -4.10 -12.32 -9.88
C LEU A 64 -5.16 -12.72 -8.84
N VAL A 65 -6.02 -13.68 -9.17
CA VAL A 65 -7.05 -14.21 -8.26
C VAL A 65 -6.43 -14.77 -6.99
N ASP A 66 -5.36 -15.56 -7.12
CA ASP A 66 -4.62 -16.14 -6.00
C ASP A 66 -3.91 -15.05 -5.19
N TYR A 67 -3.19 -14.14 -5.86
CA TYR A 67 -2.46 -13.05 -5.21
C TYR A 67 -3.39 -12.15 -4.38
N TYR A 68 -4.53 -11.78 -4.97
CA TYR A 68 -5.54 -10.95 -4.34
C TYR A 68 -6.53 -11.74 -3.49
N ASP A 69 -6.38 -13.04 -3.27
CA ASP A 69 -7.19 -13.83 -2.31
C ASP A 69 -8.69 -13.80 -2.60
N LEU A 70 -9.02 -14.21 -3.82
CA LEU A 70 -10.38 -14.37 -4.31
C LEU A 70 -10.64 -15.86 -4.62
N ALA A 71 -10.49 -16.73 -3.62
CA ALA A 71 -10.57 -18.18 -3.81
C ALA A 71 -11.88 -18.67 -4.47
N ASP A 72 -12.98 -17.95 -4.29
CA ASP A 72 -14.30 -18.26 -4.87
C ASP A 72 -14.53 -17.55 -6.23
N PHE A 73 -13.48 -17.06 -6.91
CA PHE A 73 -13.62 -16.36 -8.18
C PHE A 73 -14.26 -17.25 -9.26
N ASP A 74 -15.16 -16.65 -10.04
CA ASP A 74 -15.94 -17.32 -11.08
C ASP A 74 -15.89 -16.43 -12.33
N GLU A 75 -15.26 -16.94 -13.40
CA GLU A 75 -15.10 -16.25 -14.69
C GLU A 75 -16.45 -15.84 -15.30
N THR A 76 -17.55 -16.53 -14.95
CA THR A 76 -18.90 -16.23 -15.46
C THR A 76 -19.64 -15.17 -14.66
N ASN A 77 -19.12 -14.78 -13.49
CA ASN A 77 -19.76 -13.84 -12.58
C ASN A 77 -19.13 -12.44 -12.67
N ASP A 78 -19.84 -11.51 -13.30
CA ASP A 78 -19.36 -10.12 -13.46
C ASP A 78 -19.05 -9.43 -12.13
N THR A 79 -19.71 -9.78 -11.02
CA THR A 79 -19.42 -9.19 -9.71
C THR A 79 -18.04 -9.64 -9.19
N HIS A 80 -17.61 -10.85 -9.52
CA HIS A 80 -16.26 -11.34 -9.15
C HIS A 80 -15.20 -10.57 -9.94
N TRP A 81 -15.42 -10.31 -11.22
CA TRP A 81 -14.57 -9.42 -12.04
C TRP A 81 -14.49 -8.01 -11.49
N GLN A 82 -15.63 -7.40 -11.15
CA GLN A 82 -15.64 -6.06 -10.54
C GLN A 82 -14.88 -6.04 -9.21
N THR A 83 -15.00 -7.09 -8.40
CA THR A 83 -14.25 -7.22 -7.14
C THR A 83 -12.75 -7.29 -7.39
N LEU A 84 -12.31 -8.12 -8.35
CA LEU A 84 -10.90 -8.23 -8.73
C LEU A 84 -10.37 -6.88 -9.25
N LEU A 85 -11.09 -6.23 -10.17
CA LEU A 85 -10.75 -4.90 -10.66
C LEU A 85 -10.69 -3.86 -9.53
N GLN A 86 -11.51 -3.95 -8.48
CA GLN A 86 -11.38 -3.04 -7.34
C GLN A 86 -10.12 -3.28 -6.50
N ARG A 87 -9.60 -4.53 -6.47
CA ARG A 87 -8.36 -4.89 -5.76
C ARG A 87 -7.10 -4.53 -6.58
N VAL A 88 -7.12 -4.72 -7.91
CA VAL A 88 -5.98 -4.46 -8.81
C VAL A 88 -5.90 -2.97 -9.19
N ASP A 89 -5.57 -2.11 -8.24
CA ASP A 89 -5.48 -0.67 -8.49
C ASP A 89 -4.47 0.00 -7.56
N GLN A 90 -3.97 1.16 -7.99
CA GLN A 90 -2.89 1.88 -7.33
C GLN A 90 -3.29 2.49 -5.99
N ILE A 91 -2.30 2.80 -5.15
CA ILE A 91 -2.48 3.58 -3.92
C ILE A 91 -1.81 4.95 -4.11
N PRO A 92 -2.51 6.08 -3.87
CA PRO A 92 -1.92 7.41 -4.04
C PRO A 92 -0.62 7.58 -3.24
N PRO A 93 0.48 8.02 -3.87
CA PRO A 93 1.75 8.25 -3.18
C PRO A 93 1.63 9.09 -1.91
N SER A 94 0.75 10.11 -1.90
CA SER A 94 0.52 10.94 -0.73
C SER A 94 0.05 10.15 0.49
N LEU A 95 -0.79 9.13 0.30
CA LEU A 95 -1.27 8.26 1.37
C LEU A 95 -0.15 7.36 1.88
N ALA A 96 0.55 6.69 0.96
CA ALA A 96 1.64 5.78 1.30
C ALA A 96 2.75 6.51 2.06
N ILE A 97 3.17 7.68 1.57
CA ILE A 97 4.19 8.52 2.22
C ILE A 97 3.74 8.97 3.62
N ALA A 98 2.48 9.40 3.78
CA ALA A 98 1.97 9.83 5.07
C ALA A 98 1.96 8.69 6.10
N GLN A 99 1.49 7.50 5.71
CA GLN A 99 1.50 6.32 6.58
C GLN A 99 2.93 5.86 6.88
N ALA A 100 3.80 5.77 5.89
CA ALA A 100 5.20 5.42 6.08
C ALA A 100 5.89 6.38 7.06
N ALA A 101 5.69 7.69 6.88
CA ALA A 101 6.26 8.70 7.77
C ALA A 101 5.72 8.60 9.20
N LYS A 102 4.42 8.34 9.35
CA LYS A 102 3.77 8.19 10.65
C LYS A 102 4.28 6.97 11.42
N GLU A 103 4.30 5.83 10.76
CA GLU A 103 4.61 4.53 11.38
C GLU A 103 6.11 4.35 11.63
N SER A 104 6.96 4.90 10.76
CA SER A 104 8.42 4.83 10.91
C SER A 104 9.04 6.02 11.65
N GLY A 105 8.25 7.05 11.98
CA GLY A 105 8.78 8.31 12.52
C GLY A 105 9.76 8.97 11.54
N TRP A 106 9.34 9.12 10.28
CA TRP A 106 10.19 9.59 9.18
C TRP A 106 11.47 8.76 9.01
N GLY A 107 11.34 7.43 9.09
CA GLY A 107 12.41 6.46 8.85
C GLY A 107 13.38 6.24 10.00
N THR A 108 13.18 6.90 11.15
CA THR A 108 14.11 6.81 12.30
C THR A 108 13.83 5.66 13.25
N SER A 109 12.62 5.07 13.17
CA SER A 109 12.23 3.90 13.95
C SER A 109 13.23 2.76 13.81
N ARG A 110 13.43 2.03 14.91
CA ARG A 110 14.26 0.83 14.92
C ARG A 110 13.79 -0.19 13.88
N PHE A 111 12.48 -0.39 13.75
CA PHE A 111 11.92 -1.38 12.82
C PHE A 111 12.15 -0.99 11.35
N ALA A 112 12.11 0.31 11.04
CA ALA A 112 12.43 0.80 9.71
C ALA A 112 13.93 0.66 9.39
N ARG A 113 14.81 0.93 10.37
CA ARG A 113 16.27 0.86 10.17
C ARG A 113 16.83 -0.56 10.14
N GLU A 114 16.32 -1.43 11.01
CA GLU A 114 16.85 -2.78 11.16
C GLU A 114 16.11 -3.80 10.29
N GLY A 115 14.83 -3.57 9.98
CA GLY A 115 14.03 -4.54 9.23
C GLY A 115 13.18 -3.95 8.11
N ASN A 116 13.57 -2.77 7.61
CA ASN A 116 12.93 -2.09 6.48
C ASN A 116 11.39 -1.90 6.62
N ASN A 117 10.85 -2.01 7.83
CA ASN A 117 9.40 -1.95 8.06
C ASN A 117 8.95 -0.52 8.28
N TYR A 118 8.56 0.15 7.19
CA TYR A 118 8.14 1.55 7.22
C TYR A 118 6.69 1.74 7.65
N PHE A 119 5.89 0.69 7.62
CA PHE A 119 4.42 0.75 7.76
C PHE A 119 3.88 0.09 9.04
N GLY A 120 4.77 -0.40 9.92
CA GLY A 120 4.38 -1.03 11.18
C GLY A 120 3.67 -2.37 10.98
N GLN A 121 3.98 -3.09 9.91
CA GLN A 121 3.31 -4.34 9.56
C GLN A 121 3.67 -5.45 10.56
N TRP A 122 2.65 -6.11 11.09
CA TRP A 122 2.80 -7.26 11.97
C TRP A 122 2.95 -8.53 11.15
N CYS A 123 3.66 -9.49 11.70
CA CYS A 123 3.68 -10.86 11.23
C CYS A 123 3.41 -11.80 12.42
N PHE A 124 2.84 -12.97 12.14
CA PHE A 124 2.23 -13.84 13.17
C PHE A 124 2.90 -15.22 13.29
N GLU A 125 3.96 -15.45 12.53
CA GLU A 125 4.76 -16.67 12.61
C GLU A 125 5.99 -16.44 13.50
N PRO A 126 6.35 -17.34 14.42
CA PRO A 126 7.56 -17.14 15.22
C PRO A 126 8.82 -16.97 14.34
N GLY A 127 9.57 -15.89 14.51
CA GLY A 127 10.78 -15.60 13.74
C GLY A 127 10.55 -14.90 12.40
N CYS A 128 9.33 -14.47 12.09
CA CYS A 128 9.02 -13.69 10.89
C CYS A 128 9.48 -12.22 10.98
N GLY A 129 9.95 -11.77 12.16
CA GLY A 129 10.43 -10.40 12.28
C GLY A 129 11.06 -10.02 13.62
N LEU A 130 11.01 -8.72 13.91
CA LEU A 130 11.61 -8.10 15.08
C LEU A 130 10.63 -8.12 16.26
N VAL A 131 11.06 -8.70 17.38
CA VAL A 131 10.26 -8.71 18.62
C VAL A 131 10.20 -7.31 19.24
N PRO A 132 9.00 -6.75 19.51
CA PRO A 132 8.89 -5.50 20.25
C PRO A 132 9.49 -5.61 21.66
N ARG A 133 10.27 -4.58 22.07
CA ARG A 133 10.89 -4.55 23.41
C ARG A 133 9.85 -4.62 24.54
N ASP A 134 8.66 -4.05 24.32
CA ASP A 134 7.57 -3.99 25.29
C ASP A 134 6.43 -5.00 25.02
N ARG A 135 6.76 -6.16 24.43
CA ARG A 135 5.74 -7.18 24.12
C ARG A 135 5.08 -7.67 25.42
N LYS A 136 3.80 -7.31 25.61
CA LYS A 136 2.98 -7.82 26.72
C LYS A 136 2.93 -9.35 26.68
N SER A 137 3.03 -9.99 27.84
CA SER A 137 2.90 -11.44 27.98
C SER A 137 1.64 -11.96 27.28
N GLY A 138 1.77 -12.99 26.45
CA GLY A 138 0.66 -13.62 25.70
C GLY A 138 0.43 -13.12 24.27
N LYS A 139 1.17 -12.11 23.78
CA LYS A 139 1.11 -11.70 22.37
C LYS A 139 2.18 -12.43 21.55
N ALA A 140 1.76 -13.07 20.45
CA ALA A 140 2.64 -13.85 19.55
C ALA A 140 3.11 -13.08 18.30
N HIS A 141 2.59 -11.87 18.04
CA HIS A 141 2.99 -11.09 16.87
C HIS A 141 4.39 -10.47 17.02
N GLU A 142 5.13 -10.48 15.92
CA GLU A 142 6.39 -9.78 15.70
C GLU A 142 6.16 -8.65 14.68
N VAL A 143 7.07 -7.69 14.61
CA VAL A 143 7.05 -6.64 13.58
C VAL A 143 7.81 -7.19 12.39
N ALA A 144 7.16 -7.35 11.24
CA ALA A 144 7.73 -8.00 10.06
C ALA A 144 9.11 -7.42 9.71
N ASP A 145 10.04 -8.31 9.35
CA ASP A 145 11.34 -7.96 8.80
C ASP A 145 11.29 -8.15 7.28
N PHE A 146 11.67 -7.12 6.52
CA PHE A 146 11.66 -7.15 5.07
C PHE A 146 13.10 -7.12 4.53
N SER A 147 13.35 -7.92 3.50
CA SER A 147 14.65 -7.99 2.83
C SER A 147 15.04 -6.65 2.18
N SER A 148 14.06 -5.82 1.83
CA SER A 148 14.28 -4.49 1.29
C SER A 148 13.14 -3.50 1.60
N PRO A 149 13.39 -2.19 1.49
CA PRO A 149 12.35 -1.17 1.56
C PRO A 149 11.26 -1.31 0.48
N ALA A 150 11.62 -1.80 -0.71
CA ALA A 150 10.66 -2.07 -1.79
C ALA A 150 9.65 -3.14 -1.37
N GLU A 151 10.13 -4.25 -0.81
CA GLU A 151 9.27 -5.33 -0.30
C GLU A 151 8.32 -4.84 0.80
N SER A 152 8.77 -3.94 1.67
CA SER A 152 7.88 -3.33 2.67
C SER A 152 6.77 -2.47 2.04
N VAL A 153 7.05 -1.77 0.93
CA VAL A 153 6.06 -0.97 0.19
C VAL A 153 5.06 -1.88 -0.52
N GLU A 154 5.55 -2.92 -1.20
CA GLU A 154 4.75 -3.94 -1.87
C GLU A 154 3.78 -4.61 -0.89
N ALA A 155 4.28 -5.10 0.26
CA ALA A 155 3.45 -5.73 1.29
C ALA A 155 2.38 -4.78 1.85
N TYR A 156 2.71 -3.50 2.05
CA TYR A 156 1.76 -2.50 2.51
C TYR A 156 0.64 -2.26 1.48
N ILE A 157 1.00 -2.05 0.22
CA ILE A 157 0.03 -1.83 -0.87
C ILE A 157 -0.84 -3.07 -1.06
N ALA A 158 -0.23 -4.26 -1.05
CA ALA A 158 -0.93 -5.54 -1.11
C ALA A 158 -1.95 -5.68 0.02
N ASN A 159 -1.58 -5.35 1.26
CA ASN A 159 -2.49 -5.39 2.41
C ASN A 159 -3.72 -4.48 2.19
N LEU A 160 -3.53 -3.24 1.73
CA LEU A 160 -4.66 -2.34 1.44
C LEU A 160 -5.53 -2.83 0.28
N ASN A 161 -4.93 -3.46 -0.72
CA ASN A 161 -5.63 -3.97 -1.89
C ASN A 161 -6.32 -5.32 -1.66
N ARG A 162 -5.85 -6.15 -0.74
CA ARG A 162 -6.34 -7.52 -0.49
C ARG A 162 -7.24 -7.62 0.73
N HIS A 163 -6.83 -7.04 1.86
CA HIS A 163 -7.43 -7.39 3.14
C HIS A 163 -8.89 -6.86 3.25
N PRO A 164 -9.85 -7.66 3.78
CA PRO A 164 -11.26 -7.27 3.88
C PRO A 164 -11.50 -5.97 4.65
N ALA A 165 -10.67 -5.70 5.68
CA ALA A 165 -10.78 -4.49 6.50
C ALA A 165 -10.63 -3.17 5.73
N TYR A 166 -10.11 -3.18 4.50
CA TYR A 166 -9.94 -2.01 3.64
C TYR A 166 -10.89 -1.97 2.44
N GLU A 167 -11.99 -2.72 2.50
CA GLU A 167 -13.05 -2.66 1.47
C GLU A 167 -13.56 -1.23 1.26
N THR A 168 -13.84 -0.49 2.35
CA THR A 168 -14.26 0.92 2.26
C THR A 168 -13.25 1.78 1.49
N LEU A 169 -11.95 1.58 1.71
CA LEU A 169 -10.89 2.29 0.98
C LEU A 169 -11.00 2.02 -0.53
N ARG A 170 -11.14 0.75 -0.92
CA ARG A 170 -11.27 0.34 -2.34
C ARG A 170 -12.56 0.87 -2.97
N THR A 171 -13.66 0.92 -2.23
CA THR A 171 -14.93 1.50 -2.69
C THR A 171 -14.82 3.01 -2.92
N ILE A 172 -14.14 3.74 -2.03
CA ILE A 172 -13.87 5.19 -2.21
C ILE A 172 -13.04 5.40 -3.48
N ARG A 173 -11.99 4.60 -3.67
CA ARG A 173 -11.11 4.65 -4.85
C ARG A 173 -11.89 4.41 -6.15
N ALA A 174 -12.65 3.31 -6.22
CA ALA A 174 -13.45 2.97 -7.39
C ALA A 174 -14.47 4.06 -7.74
N SER A 175 -15.12 4.64 -6.73
CA SER A 175 -16.10 5.72 -6.92
C SER A 175 -15.47 7.00 -7.50
N ALA A 176 -14.22 7.31 -7.17
CA ALA A 176 -13.53 8.47 -7.75
C ALA A 176 -13.22 8.24 -9.24
N SER A 177 -12.71 7.05 -9.58
CA SER A 177 -12.41 6.67 -10.97
C SER A 177 -13.63 6.79 -11.88
N THR A 178 -14.83 6.40 -11.41
CA THR A 178 -16.08 6.58 -12.19
C THR A 178 -16.46 8.05 -12.47
N ARG A 179 -15.94 8.99 -11.67
CA ARG A 179 -16.13 10.44 -11.87
C ARG A 179 -15.01 11.08 -12.70
N GLY A 180 -14.12 10.28 -13.28
CA GLY A 180 -13.00 10.76 -14.09
C GLY A 180 -11.91 11.50 -13.31
N THR A 181 -11.85 11.31 -11.98
CA THR A 181 -10.83 11.92 -11.12
C THR A 181 -10.18 10.85 -10.26
N PRO A 182 -8.83 10.71 -10.27
CA PRO A 182 -8.15 9.82 -9.34
C PRO A 182 -8.48 10.19 -7.90
N ALA A 183 -8.61 9.17 -7.04
CA ALA A 183 -8.90 9.40 -5.65
C ALA A 183 -7.65 9.95 -4.94
N THR A 184 -7.79 11.04 -4.18
CA THR A 184 -6.65 11.60 -3.43
C THR A 184 -6.31 10.76 -2.22
N GLY A 185 -5.07 10.85 -1.73
CA GLY A 185 -4.70 10.16 -0.48
C GLY A 185 -5.54 10.59 0.71
N SER A 186 -5.94 11.87 0.80
CA SER A 186 -6.83 12.35 1.86
C SER A 186 -8.21 11.67 1.85
N ALA A 187 -8.74 11.41 0.65
CA ALA A 187 -10.02 10.72 0.50
C ALA A 187 -9.90 9.25 0.89
N LEU A 188 -8.86 8.55 0.43
CA LEU A 188 -8.64 7.13 0.75
C LEU A 188 -8.33 6.90 2.22
N ALA A 189 -7.71 7.86 2.89
CA ALA A 189 -7.44 7.78 4.33
C ALA A 189 -8.72 7.53 5.16
N ALA A 190 -9.89 7.96 4.68
CA ALA A 190 -11.17 7.67 5.34
C ALA A 190 -11.47 6.17 5.46
N GLY A 191 -10.92 5.33 4.57
CA GLY A 191 -11.04 3.87 4.64
C GLY A 191 -10.06 3.17 5.58
N LEU A 192 -9.25 3.91 6.36
CA LEU A 192 -8.20 3.36 7.23
C LEU A 192 -8.61 3.17 8.70
N GLU A 193 -9.89 3.23 9.03
CA GLU A 193 -10.39 3.06 10.39
C GLU A 193 -9.88 1.79 11.08
N ARG A 194 -9.67 0.71 10.30
CA ARG A 194 -9.18 -0.58 10.82
C ARG A 194 -7.66 -0.73 10.82
N TYR A 195 -6.91 0.24 10.28
CA TYR A 195 -5.46 0.19 10.23
C TYR A 195 -4.83 0.34 11.62
N SER A 196 -5.44 1.15 12.48
CA SER A 196 -4.95 1.45 13.82
C SER A 196 -6.05 1.23 14.85
N SER A 197 -5.68 0.77 16.06
CA SER A 197 -6.61 0.70 17.20
C SER A 197 -7.19 2.06 17.60
N ARG A 198 -6.62 3.15 17.08
CA ARG A 198 -7.08 4.54 17.30
C ARG A 198 -8.21 4.95 16.34
N GLY A 199 -8.53 4.13 15.34
CA GLY A 199 -9.66 4.33 14.44
C GLY A 199 -9.67 5.70 13.77
N GLU A 200 -10.79 6.40 13.88
CA GLU A 200 -11.02 7.75 13.36
C GLU A 200 -9.94 8.79 13.75
N GLN A 201 -9.32 8.66 14.92
CA GLN A 201 -8.24 9.57 15.29
C GLN A 201 -7.01 9.38 14.38
N TYR A 202 -6.70 8.13 14.03
CA TYR A 202 -5.62 7.82 13.11
C TYR A 202 -5.90 8.38 11.72
N VAL A 203 -7.14 8.22 11.20
CA VAL A 203 -7.58 8.80 9.93
C VAL A 203 -7.30 10.31 9.87
N ARG A 204 -7.73 11.05 10.91
CA ARG A 204 -7.51 12.50 10.97
C ARG A 204 -6.03 12.88 11.02
N GLU A 205 -5.19 12.08 11.67
CA GLU A 205 -3.75 12.31 11.72
C GLU A 205 -3.11 12.12 10.34
N ILE A 206 -3.47 11.06 9.61
CA ILE A 206 -2.98 10.83 8.25
C ILE A 206 -3.40 11.96 7.32
N GLN A 207 -4.68 12.35 7.34
CA GLN A 207 -5.16 13.49 6.55
C GLN A 207 -4.45 14.80 6.92
N ALA A 208 -4.17 15.04 8.20
CA ALA A 208 -3.41 16.20 8.64
C ALA A 208 -1.95 16.14 8.15
N MET A 209 -1.31 14.97 8.17
CA MET A 209 0.04 14.81 7.62
C MET A 209 0.08 15.06 6.12
N ILE A 210 -0.90 14.57 5.37
CA ILE A 210 -1.02 14.84 3.93
C ILE A 210 -1.11 16.35 3.66
N ARG A 211 -2.03 17.06 4.35
CA ARG A 211 -2.18 18.51 4.18
C ARG A 211 -0.97 19.31 4.64
N ASN A 212 -0.45 19.04 5.84
CA ASN A 212 0.62 19.86 6.44
C ASN A 212 1.97 19.71 5.74
N ASN A 213 2.17 18.63 4.98
CA ASN A 213 3.39 18.41 4.20
C ASN A 213 3.15 18.55 2.69
N ASP A 214 1.94 18.96 2.29
CA ASP A 214 1.54 19.16 0.89
C ASP A 214 1.86 17.92 0.03
N LEU A 215 1.40 16.75 0.50
CA LEU A 215 1.76 15.47 -0.11
C LEU A 215 0.90 15.14 -1.34
N GLU A 216 -0.29 15.72 -1.51
CA GLU A 216 -1.16 15.44 -2.66
C GLU A 216 -0.52 15.85 -3.99
N ARG A 217 0.49 16.74 -3.99
CA ARG A 217 1.28 17.05 -5.19
C ARG A 217 2.04 15.84 -5.77
N PHE A 218 2.23 14.80 -4.98
CA PHE A 218 2.85 13.55 -5.40
C PHE A 218 1.84 12.54 -5.98
N ASP A 219 0.54 12.84 -5.92
CA ASP A 219 -0.50 11.97 -6.50
C ASP A 219 -0.69 12.18 -8.01
N GLN A 220 -0.10 13.23 -8.57
CA GLN A 220 -0.19 13.52 -9.99
C GLN A 220 1.00 12.90 -10.71
N ASP A 221 0.71 12.10 -11.73
CA ASP A 221 1.67 11.69 -12.75
C ASP A 221 2.12 12.94 -13.54
N ASP A 222 3.01 13.73 -12.95
CA ASP A 222 3.87 14.58 -13.75
C ASP A 222 4.83 13.62 -14.46
N ASN A 223 4.45 13.26 -15.68
CA ASN A 223 5.28 12.71 -16.73
C ASN A 223 6.72 13.29 -16.61
N ARG A 224 7.62 12.57 -15.93
CA ARG A 224 9.02 12.92 -15.70
C ARG A 224 9.92 11.81 -16.20
#